data_AF-A0A7Z9WLZ3-F1
#
_entry.id   AF-A0A7Z9WLZ3-F1
#
_cell.length_a   1.000
_cell.length_b   1.000
_cell.length_c   1.000
_cell.angle_alpha   90.00
_cell.angle_beta   90.00
_cell.angle_gamma   90.00
#
_symmetry.space_group_name_H-M   'P 1'
#
loop_
_entity.id
_entity.type
_entity.pdbx_description
1 polymer ?
#
loop_
_entity_poly.entity_id
_entity_poly.type
_entity_poly.pdbx_seq_one_letter_code
_entity_poly.pdbx_strand_id
1 'polypeptide(L)'
;MAKPQVAPYGSWRSPITSDLIASGVIRLGQIALDGDDVYWVEMRPAEGGRYVVVRRTPDGRTADVTPPSFSARTLVHEYGGGAFAVAEGTVYFSNFADQRLHRQDRGAPPRPITPEAALRYADGVVDRRRGRMICVREDHTVEGEAVNTVVSLNLEGDPKGGRVLVSGNDFYSSPRLSP
;
A
#
# COMPACT_ATOMS: atom_id res chain seq x y z
N MET A 1 -12.93 -32.95 31.43
CA MET A 1 -11.78 -32.83 30.49
C MET A 1 -11.59 -34.16 29.79
N ALA A 2 -11.38 -34.17 28.47
CA ALA A 2 -11.14 -35.42 27.73
C ALA A 2 -9.83 -36.07 28.20
N LYS A 3 -9.80 -37.40 28.28
CA LYS A 3 -8.60 -38.16 28.68
C LYS A 3 -7.58 -38.13 27.52
N PRO A 4 -6.29 -37.82 27.77
CA PRO A 4 -5.27 -37.85 26.72
C PRO A 4 -5.17 -39.23 26.06
N GLN A 5 -5.04 -39.28 24.74
CA GLN A 5 -4.81 -40.50 23.97
C GLN A 5 -3.39 -40.53 23.43
N VAL A 6 -2.72 -41.70 23.54
CA VAL A 6 -1.41 -41.93 22.92
C VAL A 6 -1.61 -42.27 21.45
N ALA A 7 -0.90 -41.58 20.57
CA ALA A 7 -0.92 -41.81 19.12
C ALA A 7 0.45 -41.47 18.50
N PRO A 8 0.82 -42.07 17.34
CA PRO A 8 2.07 -41.77 16.64
C PRO A 8 2.26 -40.28 16.36
N TYR A 9 3.52 -39.82 16.35
CA TYR A 9 3.83 -38.44 15.98
C TYR A 9 3.25 -38.09 14.59
N GLY A 10 2.60 -36.92 14.50
CA GLY A 10 1.93 -36.45 13.28
C GLY A 10 0.49 -36.95 13.07
N SER A 11 -0.02 -37.84 13.91
CA SER A 11 -1.39 -38.41 13.77
C SER A 11 -2.40 -37.87 14.79
N TRP A 12 -2.00 -36.92 15.62
CA TRP A 12 -2.89 -36.29 16.59
C TRP A 12 -3.97 -35.51 15.86
N ARG A 13 -5.24 -35.77 16.22
CA ARG A 13 -6.36 -34.98 15.70
C ARG A 13 -6.22 -33.54 16.17
N SER A 14 -5.94 -32.65 15.22
CA SER A 14 -5.87 -31.22 15.46
C SER A 14 -7.20 -30.56 15.10
N PRO A 15 -7.75 -29.68 15.97
CA PRO A 15 -8.87 -28.81 15.58
C PRO A 15 -8.42 -27.69 14.62
N ILE A 16 -7.11 -27.48 14.44
CA ILE A 16 -6.53 -26.51 13.50
C ILE A 16 -6.44 -27.20 12.14
N THR A 17 -7.34 -26.84 11.23
CA THR A 17 -7.37 -27.32 9.84
C THR A 17 -6.53 -26.43 8.92
N SER A 18 -6.18 -26.93 7.73
CA SER A 18 -5.54 -26.12 6.68
C SER A 18 -6.41 -24.91 6.30
N ASP A 19 -7.73 -25.09 6.27
CA ASP A 19 -8.67 -24.01 5.99
C ASP A 19 -8.67 -22.93 7.07
N LEU A 20 -8.54 -23.32 8.35
CA LEU A 20 -8.42 -22.37 9.46
C LEU A 20 -7.16 -21.50 9.33
N ILE A 21 -6.06 -22.09 8.87
CA ILE A 21 -4.79 -21.38 8.65
C ILE A 21 -4.92 -20.44 7.45
N ALA A 22 -5.50 -20.90 6.34
CA ALA A 22 -5.64 -20.12 5.11
C ALA A 22 -6.64 -18.96 5.24
N SER A 23 -7.71 -19.13 6.03
CA SER A 23 -8.76 -18.13 6.22
C SER A 23 -8.49 -17.15 7.38
N GLY A 24 -7.58 -17.48 8.29
CA GLY A 24 -7.63 -16.94 9.66
C GLY A 24 -6.81 -15.69 9.97
N VAL A 25 -6.00 -15.14 9.05
CA VAL A 25 -5.07 -14.06 9.44
C VAL A 25 -5.20 -12.84 8.54
N ILE A 26 -5.99 -11.88 9.02
CA ILE A 26 -5.87 -10.48 8.62
C ILE A 26 -4.50 -10.00 9.10
N ARG A 27 -3.62 -9.63 8.16
CA ARG A 27 -2.36 -8.97 8.50
C ARG A 27 -2.53 -7.47 8.42
N LEU A 28 -2.25 -6.80 9.53
CA LEU A 28 -2.20 -5.34 9.61
C LEU A 28 -0.79 -4.86 9.27
N GLY A 29 -0.69 -3.85 8.43
CA GLY A 29 0.57 -3.20 8.08
C GLY A 29 0.39 -1.72 7.81
N GLN A 30 1.51 -1.01 7.71
CA GLN A 30 1.59 0.41 7.31
C GLN A 30 0.51 1.30 7.95
N ILE A 31 0.73 1.69 9.20
CA ILE A 31 -0.18 2.61 9.91
C ILE A 31 0.15 4.05 9.52
N ALA A 32 -0.88 4.86 9.28
CA ALA A 32 -0.77 6.29 9.06
C ALA A 32 -1.85 7.05 9.85
N LEU A 33 -1.54 8.27 10.26
CA LEU A 33 -2.45 9.17 10.97
C LEU A 33 -2.76 10.37 10.08
N ASP A 34 -4.02 10.80 10.06
CA ASP A 34 -4.44 12.04 9.41
C ASP A 34 -5.56 12.70 10.24
N GLY A 35 -5.20 13.78 10.93
CA GLY A 35 -6.03 14.33 12.00
C GLY A 35 -6.25 13.30 13.10
N ASP A 36 -7.49 13.10 13.51
CA ASP A 36 -7.87 12.12 14.52
C ASP A 36 -8.21 10.73 13.94
N ASP A 37 -8.16 10.58 12.61
CA ASP A 37 -8.42 9.31 11.92
C ASP A 37 -7.14 8.47 11.83
N VAL A 38 -7.29 7.15 12.02
CA VAL A 38 -6.21 6.16 11.86
C VAL A 38 -6.44 5.37 10.57
N TYR A 39 -5.40 5.18 9.78
CA TYR A 39 -5.42 4.37 8.56
C TYR A 39 -4.40 3.24 8.65
N TRP A 40 -4.72 2.09 8.08
CA TRP A 40 -3.79 0.97 7.97
C TRP A 40 -4.13 0.10 6.76
N VAL A 41 -3.23 -0.81 6.39
CA VAL A 41 -3.47 -1.78 5.33
C VAL A 41 -3.80 -3.15 5.92
N GLU A 42 -4.83 -3.78 5.38
CA GLU A 42 -5.23 -5.16 5.69
C GLU A 42 -5.06 -6.07 4.47
N MET A 43 -4.35 -7.18 4.62
CA MET A 43 -4.39 -8.26 3.62
C MET A 43 -5.62 -9.13 3.85
N ARG A 44 -6.43 -9.32 2.80
CA ARG A 44 -7.72 -10.05 2.83
C ARG A 44 -7.61 -11.38 2.07
N PRO A 45 -7.33 -12.53 2.74
CA PRO A 45 -7.23 -13.82 2.06
C PRO A 45 -8.49 -14.20 1.28
N ALA A 46 -9.67 -13.94 1.86
CA ALA A 46 -10.96 -14.24 1.26
C ALA A 46 -11.31 -13.38 0.04
N GLU A 47 -10.56 -12.29 -0.21
CA GLU A 47 -10.77 -11.37 -1.32
C GLU A 47 -9.60 -11.42 -2.33
N GLY A 48 -9.14 -12.63 -2.63
CA GLY A 48 -8.02 -12.86 -3.55
C GLY A 48 -6.68 -12.38 -3.03
N GLY A 49 -6.53 -12.23 -1.70
CA GLY A 49 -5.29 -11.75 -1.07
C GLY A 49 -5.01 -10.26 -1.32
N ARG A 50 -6.02 -9.46 -1.70
CA ARG A 50 -5.84 -8.02 -1.93
C ARG A 50 -5.51 -7.27 -0.64
N TYR A 51 -4.86 -6.12 -0.82
CA TYR A 51 -4.46 -5.22 0.27
C TYR A 51 -5.41 -4.03 0.31
N VAL A 52 -6.01 -3.77 1.47
CA VAL A 52 -7.10 -2.79 1.63
C VAL A 52 -6.67 -1.72 2.60
N VAL A 53 -6.70 -0.46 2.19
CA VAL A 53 -6.59 0.65 3.15
C VAL A 53 -7.90 0.74 3.92
N VAL A 54 -7.82 0.64 5.24
CA VAL A 54 -8.95 0.76 6.16
C VAL A 54 -8.78 2.03 6.97
N ARG A 55 -9.86 2.75 7.22
CA ARG A 55 -9.91 3.92 8.10
C ARG A 55 -10.65 3.57 9.39
N ARG A 56 -10.18 4.07 10.53
CA ARG A 56 -10.89 4.12 11.81
C ARG A 56 -11.06 5.56 12.28
N THR A 57 -12.31 5.94 12.57
CA THR A 57 -12.66 7.24 13.14
C THR A 57 -12.49 7.26 14.67
N PRO A 58 -12.47 8.44 15.32
CA PRO A 58 -12.28 8.56 16.77
C PRO A 58 -13.32 7.82 17.62
N ASP A 59 -14.54 7.67 17.10
CA ASP A 59 -15.62 6.92 17.75
C ASP A 59 -15.55 5.40 17.52
N GLY A 60 -14.49 4.93 16.89
CA GLY A 60 -14.17 3.51 16.72
C GLY A 60 -14.77 2.86 15.47
N ARG A 61 -15.54 3.56 14.64
CA ARG A 61 -16.08 3.00 13.40
C ARG A 61 -14.96 2.76 12.37
N THR A 62 -14.99 1.61 11.71
CA THR A 62 -14.06 1.24 10.64
C THR A 62 -14.74 1.19 9.28
N ALA A 63 -14.04 1.59 8.23
CA ALA A 63 -14.52 1.50 6.86
C ALA A 63 -13.38 1.25 5.88
N ASP A 64 -13.64 0.44 4.86
CA ASP A 64 -12.72 0.22 3.75
C ASP A 64 -12.65 1.49 2.88
N VAL A 65 -11.42 1.94 2.60
CA VAL A 65 -11.14 3.06 1.69
C VAL A 65 -10.84 2.55 0.29
N THR A 66 -10.17 1.40 0.17
CA THR A 66 -9.86 0.76 -1.11
C THR A 66 -11.03 -0.10 -1.59
N PRO A 67 -11.72 0.26 -2.69
CA PRO A 67 -12.89 -0.48 -3.17
C PRO A 67 -12.51 -1.86 -3.73
N PRO A 68 -13.52 -2.73 -3.99
CA PRO A 68 -13.32 -3.97 -4.73
C PRO A 68 -12.62 -3.69 -6.08
N SER A 69 -11.91 -4.70 -6.59
CA SER A 69 -11.01 -4.66 -7.76
C SER A 69 -9.68 -3.90 -7.61
N PHE A 70 -9.50 -3.15 -6.52
CA PHE A 70 -8.24 -2.46 -6.21
C PHE A 70 -7.49 -3.14 -5.06
N SER A 71 -6.16 -3.02 -5.09
CA SER A 71 -5.26 -3.55 -4.07
C SER A 71 -4.14 -2.55 -3.80
N ALA A 72 -4.08 -1.99 -2.59
CA ALA A 72 -3.06 -1.04 -2.16
C ALA A 72 -1.74 -1.76 -1.86
N ARG A 73 -1.00 -2.09 -2.92
CA ARG A 73 0.27 -2.82 -2.86
C ARG A 73 1.15 -2.40 -4.03
N THR A 74 2.43 -2.20 -3.75
CA THR A 74 3.46 -1.85 -4.72
C THR A 74 4.50 -2.96 -4.85
N LEU A 75 5.16 -3.03 -6.01
CA LEU A 75 6.30 -3.91 -6.30
C LEU A 75 7.65 -3.17 -6.25
N VAL A 76 7.70 -1.93 -5.73
CA VAL A 76 9.00 -1.28 -5.49
C VAL A 76 9.87 -2.17 -4.60
N HIS A 77 11.11 -2.35 -5.01
CA HIS A 77 12.11 -3.27 -4.46
C HIS A 77 11.65 -4.74 -4.41
N GLU A 78 10.62 -5.14 -5.17
CA GLU A 78 10.00 -6.48 -5.22
C GLU A 78 9.38 -7.01 -3.89
N TYR A 79 9.78 -6.45 -2.74
CA TYR A 79 9.19 -6.74 -1.43
C TYR A 79 7.88 -5.98 -1.20
N GLY A 80 7.78 -4.78 -1.76
CA GLY A 80 6.69 -3.84 -1.46
C GLY A 80 6.80 -3.18 -0.08
N GLY A 81 5.92 -2.20 0.16
CA GLY A 81 5.94 -1.35 1.35
C GLY A 81 5.68 0.11 0.98
N GLY A 82 5.23 0.94 1.92
CA GLY A 82 4.96 2.35 1.63
C GLY A 82 3.90 2.56 0.54
N ALA A 83 2.93 1.64 0.43
CA ALA A 83 1.98 1.56 -0.67
C ALA A 83 0.93 2.67 -0.68
N PHE A 84 0.72 3.38 0.44
CA PHE A 84 -0.15 4.55 0.48
C PHE A 84 0.40 5.73 1.29
N ALA A 85 -0.13 6.90 1.02
CA ALA A 85 -0.05 8.07 1.88
C ALA A 85 -1.46 8.67 2.03
N VAL A 86 -1.68 9.43 3.10
CA VAL A 86 -2.97 10.07 3.37
C VAL A 86 -2.76 11.53 3.74
N ALA A 87 -3.66 12.39 3.26
CA ALA A 87 -3.72 13.80 3.61
C ALA A 87 -5.15 14.30 3.49
N GLU A 88 -5.67 14.88 4.57
CA GLU A 88 -6.99 15.53 4.62
C GLU A 88 -8.11 14.59 4.12
N GLY A 89 -8.04 13.33 4.55
CA GLY A 89 -8.97 12.27 4.20
C GLY A 89 -8.83 11.72 2.78
N THR A 90 -7.92 12.25 1.98
CA THR A 90 -7.58 11.75 0.64
C THR A 90 -6.48 10.71 0.75
N VAL A 91 -6.73 9.51 0.21
CA VAL A 91 -5.73 8.44 0.16
C VAL A 91 -5.09 8.41 -1.23
N TYR A 92 -3.78 8.36 -1.26
CA TYR A 92 -2.98 8.16 -2.46
C TYR A 92 -2.32 6.79 -2.34
N PHE A 93 -2.57 5.87 -3.25
CA PHE A 93 -2.06 4.51 -3.13
C PHE A 93 -1.57 3.93 -4.45
N SER A 94 -0.53 3.11 -4.39
CA SER A 94 -0.07 2.31 -5.52
C SER A 94 -1.01 1.13 -5.71
N ASN A 95 -1.69 1.09 -6.84
CA ASN A 95 -2.60 -0.01 -7.16
C ASN A 95 -1.81 -1.18 -7.75
N PHE A 96 -2.02 -2.37 -7.21
CA PHE A 96 -1.21 -3.54 -7.56
C PHE A 96 -1.33 -3.93 -9.04
N ALA A 97 -2.53 -3.80 -9.61
CA ALA A 97 -2.82 -4.30 -10.95
C ALA A 97 -2.09 -3.53 -12.06
N ASP A 98 -1.88 -2.22 -11.88
CA ASP A 98 -1.28 -1.34 -12.89
C ASP A 98 0.00 -0.62 -12.40
N GLN A 99 0.35 -0.78 -11.11
CA GLN A 99 1.46 -0.10 -10.43
C GLN A 99 1.39 1.44 -10.47
N ARG A 100 0.26 2.00 -10.89
CA ARG A 100 0.03 3.45 -10.94
C ARG A 100 -0.29 3.96 -9.55
N LEU A 101 0.04 5.22 -9.30
CA LEU A 101 -0.43 5.92 -8.12
C LEU A 101 -1.86 6.40 -8.39
N HIS A 102 -2.80 6.00 -7.53
CA HIS A 102 -4.21 6.39 -7.59
C HIS A 102 -4.54 7.36 -6.47
N ARG A 103 -5.39 8.34 -6.75
CA ARG A 103 -6.02 9.23 -5.77
C ARG A 103 -7.43 8.73 -5.47
N GLN A 104 -7.73 8.59 -4.19
CA GLN A 104 -8.99 8.11 -3.64
C GLN A 104 -9.54 9.18 -2.68
N ASP A 105 -10.48 9.97 -3.19
CA ASP A 105 -11.22 10.95 -2.41
C ASP A 105 -12.36 10.27 -1.63
N ARG A 106 -12.82 10.89 -0.54
CA ARG A 106 -13.94 10.36 0.25
C ARG A 106 -15.20 10.26 -0.61
N GLY A 107 -15.74 9.04 -0.75
CA GLY A 107 -16.99 8.78 -1.47
C GLY A 107 -16.90 8.83 -3.00
N ALA A 108 -15.70 9.00 -3.58
CA ALA A 108 -15.47 8.94 -5.02
C ALA A 108 -14.80 7.62 -5.40
N PRO A 109 -14.81 7.18 -6.67
CA PRO A 109 -13.95 6.07 -7.11
C PRO A 109 -12.46 6.49 -7.20
N PRO A 110 -11.50 5.54 -7.09
CA PRO A 110 -10.10 5.83 -7.31
C PRO A 110 -9.86 6.26 -8.76
N ARG A 111 -8.92 7.18 -8.94
CA ARG A 111 -8.45 7.55 -10.28
C ARG A 111 -6.92 7.63 -10.33
N PRO A 112 -6.29 7.22 -11.44
CA PRO A 112 -4.85 7.29 -11.56
C PRO A 112 -4.38 8.75 -11.69
N ILE A 113 -3.27 9.06 -11.02
CA ILE A 113 -2.57 10.36 -11.11
C ILE A 113 -1.20 10.26 -11.76
N THR A 114 -0.76 9.06 -12.15
CA THR A 114 0.48 8.81 -12.91
C THR A 114 0.17 8.15 -14.27
N PRO A 115 1.08 8.22 -15.27
CA PRO A 115 0.85 7.60 -16.57
C PRO A 115 0.77 6.07 -16.47
N GLU A 116 0.20 5.46 -17.49
CA GLU A 116 0.31 4.03 -17.74
C GLU A 116 1.66 3.77 -18.41
N ALA A 117 2.64 3.41 -17.60
CA ALA A 117 4.02 3.15 -18.00
C ALA A 117 4.63 2.11 -17.04
N ALA A 118 5.78 1.56 -17.38
CA ALA A 118 6.55 0.65 -16.51
C ALA A 118 7.23 1.43 -15.36
N LEU A 119 6.43 2.15 -14.57
CA LEU A 119 6.85 2.94 -13.42
C LEU A 119 6.16 2.37 -12.17
N ARG A 120 6.87 2.37 -11.05
CA ARG A 120 6.31 1.92 -9.75
C ARG A 120 6.59 2.97 -8.69
N TYR A 121 5.69 3.09 -7.72
CA TYR A 121 5.74 4.16 -6.72
C TYR A 121 5.60 3.61 -5.30
N ALA A 122 6.31 4.20 -4.35
CA ALA A 122 6.26 3.83 -2.93
C ALA A 122 6.73 4.98 -2.02
N ASP A 123 6.56 4.81 -0.70
CA ASP A 123 7.08 5.70 0.34
C ASP A 123 6.69 7.18 0.14
N GLY A 124 5.44 7.44 -0.20
CA GLY A 124 4.92 8.79 -0.43
C GLY A 124 4.82 9.65 0.84
N VAL A 125 5.20 10.92 0.72
CA VAL A 125 4.91 11.99 1.69
C VAL A 125 4.23 13.16 0.98
N VAL A 126 3.11 13.64 1.53
CA VAL A 126 2.32 14.73 0.94
C VAL A 126 2.82 16.08 1.45
N ASP A 127 3.28 16.95 0.54
CA ASP A 127 3.62 18.36 0.78
C ASP A 127 2.40 19.22 0.40
N ARG A 128 1.43 19.31 1.32
CA ARG A 128 0.15 20.01 1.09
C ARG A 128 0.35 21.47 0.69
N ARG A 129 1.31 22.16 1.33
CA ARG A 129 1.64 23.57 1.05
C ARG A 129 1.99 23.80 -0.41
N ARG A 130 2.54 22.80 -1.10
CA ARG A 130 2.95 22.90 -2.52
C ARG A 130 2.10 22.04 -3.46
N GLY A 131 1.01 21.45 -2.97
CA GLY A 131 0.11 20.63 -3.80
C GLY A 131 0.80 19.44 -4.47
N ARG A 132 1.78 18.82 -3.79
CA ARG A 132 2.60 17.75 -4.37
C ARG A 132 2.80 16.58 -3.42
N MET A 133 3.14 15.43 -3.98
CA MET A 133 3.71 14.30 -3.26
C MET A 133 5.20 14.18 -3.60
N ILE A 134 6.01 13.80 -2.61
CA ILE A 134 7.36 13.30 -2.82
C ILE A 134 7.34 11.80 -2.54
N CYS A 135 7.84 10.98 -3.46
CA CYS A 135 7.84 9.53 -3.29
C CYS A 135 9.05 8.89 -3.98
N VAL A 136 9.30 7.62 -3.65
CA VAL A 136 10.21 6.78 -4.42
C VAL A 136 9.52 6.36 -5.72
N ARG A 137 10.28 6.36 -6.82
CA ARG A 137 9.87 5.81 -8.11
C ARG A 137 10.94 4.89 -8.65
N GLU A 138 10.53 3.69 -9.04
CA GLU A 138 11.31 2.82 -9.92
C GLU A 138 10.88 3.04 -11.37
N ASP A 139 11.86 3.20 -12.27
CA ASP A 139 11.66 3.27 -13.71
C ASP A 139 12.16 1.99 -14.37
N HIS A 140 11.21 1.17 -14.83
CA HIS A 140 11.43 -0.10 -15.53
C HIS A 140 11.26 0.06 -17.05
N THR A 141 11.26 1.29 -17.58
CA THR A 141 11.16 1.53 -19.03
C THR A 141 12.50 1.34 -19.75
N VAL A 142 13.60 1.24 -19.00
CA VAL A 142 14.95 0.98 -19.49
C VAL A 142 15.29 -0.51 -19.46
N GLU A 143 16.25 -0.92 -20.28
CA GLU A 143 16.79 -2.29 -20.22
C GLU A 143 17.66 -2.48 -18.97
N GLY A 144 17.57 -3.65 -18.34
CA GLY A 144 18.38 -4.02 -17.19
C GLY A 144 17.72 -3.71 -15.85
N GLU A 145 18.51 -3.24 -14.90
CA GLU A 145 18.03 -2.90 -13.55
C GLU A 145 17.19 -1.62 -13.56
N ALA A 146 16.13 -1.60 -12.76
CA ALA A 146 15.26 -0.45 -12.65
C ALA A 146 15.97 0.76 -12.07
N VAL A 147 15.72 1.94 -12.62
CA VAL A 147 16.32 3.19 -12.14
C VAL A 147 15.49 3.73 -10.98
N ASN A 148 16.08 3.70 -9.79
CA ASN A 148 15.49 4.24 -8.57
C ASN A 148 15.70 5.76 -8.48
N THR A 149 14.63 6.50 -8.17
CA THR A 149 14.68 7.96 -8.00
C THR A 149 13.73 8.42 -6.89
N VAL A 150 14.02 9.58 -6.30
CA VAL A 150 13.01 10.33 -5.53
C VAL A 150 12.38 11.36 -6.47
N VAL A 151 11.05 11.34 -6.60
CA VAL A 151 10.31 12.21 -7.52
C VAL A 151 9.32 13.10 -6.77
N SER A 152 8.97 14.22 -7.40
CA SER A 152 7.87 15.10 -7.03
C SER A 152 6.72 14.91 -8.03
N LEU A 153 5.52 14.62 -7.53
CA LEU A 153 4.29 14.42 -8.30
C LEU A 153 3.25 15.49 -7.95
N ASN A 154 2.51 16.00 -8.93
CA ASN A 154 1.32 16.80 -8.68
C ASN A 154 0.17 15.90 -8.16
N LEU A 155 -0.51 16.31 -7.08
CA LEU A 155 -1.58 15.52 -6.46
C LEU A 155 -2.84 15.37 -7.34
N GLU A 156 -3.05 16.26 -8.30
CA GLU A 156 -4.18 16.20 -9.24
C GLU A 156 -3.87 15.40 -10.52
N GLY A 157 -2.60 15.05 -10.74
CA GLY A 157 -2.17 14.32 -11.93
C GLY A 157 -0.82 14.80 -12.46
N ASP A 158 0.05 13.85 -12.74
CA ASP A 158 1.37 14.06 -13.32
C ASP A 158 1.58 13.07 -14.48
N PRO A 159 1.23 13.44 -15.72
CA PRO A 159 1.30 12.55 -16.88
C PRO A 159 2.74 12.18 -17.27
N LYS A 160 3.76 12.83 -16.69
CA LYS A 160 5.18 12.50 -16.91
C LYS A 160 5.73 11.54 -15.85
N GLY A 161 4.90 11.13 -14.89
CA GLY A 161 5.34 10.21 -13.83
C GLY A 161 6.30 10.84 -12.83
N GLY A 162 6.28 12.17 -12.70
CA GLY A 162 7.00 12.91 -11.67
C GLY A 162 8.32 13.54 -12.11
N ARG A 163 8.63 14.69 -11.51
CA ARG A 163 9.92 15.36 -11.66
C ARG A 163 10.94 14.75 -10.71
N VAL A 164 12.06 14.25 -11.23
CA VAL A 164 13.18 13.75 -10.43
C VAL A 164 13.74 14.86 -9.52
N LEU A 165 13.89 14.55 -8.24
CA LEU A 165 14.53 15.38 -7.23
C LEU A 165 15.90 14.84 -6.85
N VAL A 166 16.04 13.51 -6.77
CA VAL A 166 17.28 12.82 -6.38
C VAL A 166 17.44 11.57 -7.25
N SER A 167 18.66 11.32 -7.71
CA SER A 167 19.06 10.17 -8.53
C SER A 167 20.54 9.83 -8.31
N GLY A 168 20.97 8.64 -8.74
CA GLY A 168 22.38 8.21 -8.74
C GLY A 168 22.73 7.08 -7.75
N ASN A 169 21.79 6.65 -6.90
CA ASN A 169 21.94 5.47 -6.06
C ASN A 169 20.99 4.36 -6.51
N ASP A 170 21.38 3.12 -6.23
CA ASP A 170 20.60 1.93 -6.59
C ASP A 170 19.29 1.82 -5.80
N PHE A 171 19.26 2.36 -4.57
CA PHE A 171 18.09 2.32 -3.69
C PHE A 171 17.83 3.66 -3.01
N TYR A 172 16.54 4.04 -2.95
CA TYR A 172 16.04 5.15 -2.16
C TYR A 172 14.89 4.68 -1.27
N SER A 173 14.71 5.29 -0.11
CA SER A 173 13.58 5.02 0.76
C SER A 173 13.24 6.22 1.62
N SER A 174 12.02 6.23 2.16
CA SER A 174 11.63 7.10 3.27
C SER A 174 11.95 8.61 3.09
N PRO A 175 11.52 9.27 1.99
CA PRO A 175 11.63 10.73 1.91
C PRO A 175 10.88 11.38 3.07
N ARG A 176 11.48 12.43 3.66
CA ARG A 176 10.91 13.20 4.78
C ARG A 176 11.03 14.69 4.49
N LEU A 177 9.96 15.43 4.77
CA LEU A 177 9.95 16.87 4.73
C LEU A 177 10.41 17.39 6.09
N SER A 178 11.26 18.42 6.09
CA SER A 178 11.53 19.17 7.32
C SER A 178 10.26 19.92 7.75
N PRO A 179 10.04 20.12 9.07
CA PRO A 179 9.01 21.03 9.58
C PRO A 179 9.10 22.44 9.00
#